data_AF-A0A0K2GF86-F1
#
_entry.id   AF-A0A0K2GF86-F1
#
_cell.length_a   1.000
_cell.length_b   1.000
_cell.length_c   1.000
_cell.angle_alpha   90.00
_cell.angle_beta   90.00
_cell.angle_gamma   90.00
#
_symmetry.space_group_name_H-M   'P 1'
#
loop_
_entity.id
_entity.type
_entity.pdbx_description
1 polymer ?
#
loop_
_entity_poly.entity_id
_entity_poly.type
_entity_poly.pdbx_seq_one_letter_code
_entity_poly.pdbx_strand_id
1 'polypeptide(L)'
;MECVVDSSFALAWALPDERSSRADRIMDRLAAEDRFWVPALWWYEVANVLLIQSLALAHGLSAYDASCLELAIRKDLPLATLDKPLTKAAKEAGLTSPI
;
A
#
# COMPACT_ATOMS: atom_id res chain seq x y z
N MET A 1 -16.71 19.41 -12.42
CA MET A 1 -15.91 18.45 -13.20
C MET A 1 -16.38 17.05 -12.86
N GLU A 2 -16.39 16.17 -13.84
CA GLU A 2 -16.74 14.76 -13.65
C GLU A 2 -15.72 13.90 -14.39
N CYS A 3 -14.99 13.05 -13.68
CA CYS A 3 -13.99 12.18 -14.30
C CYS A 3 -13.77 10.88 -13.53
N VAL A 4 -13.07 9.95 -14.18
CA VAL A 4 -12.61 8.71 -13.56
C VAL A 4 -11.22 8.94 -12.98
N VAL A 5 -11.00 8.48 -11.74
CA VAL A 5 -9.73 8.61 -11.03
C VAL A 5 -9.09 7.24 -10.88
N ASP A 6 -7.80 7.17 -11.21
CA ASP A 6 -6.98 5.99 -11.00
C ASP A 6 -6.44 5.94 -9.56
N SER A 7 -6.07 4.75 -9.08
CA SER A 7 -5.52 4.55 -7.73
C SER A 7 -4.22 5.32 -7.53
N SER A 8 -3.36 5.37 -8.56
CA SER A 8 -2.10 6.13 -8.52
C SER A 8 -2.28 7.61 -8.21
N PHE A 9 -3.34 8.24 -8.73
CA PHE A 9 -3.65 9.65 -8.47
C PHE A 9 -4.01 9.89 -7.00
N ALA A 10 -4.80 9.00 -6.40
CA ALA A 10 -5.16 9.10 -5.00
C ALA A 10 -3.98 8.80 -4.07
N LEU A 11 -3.18 7.79 -4.43
CA LEU A 11 -2.00 7.38 -3.66
C LEU A 11 -0.90 8.43 -3.67
N ALA A 12 -0.74 9.20 -4.76
CA ALA A 12 0.18 10.33 -4.82
C ALA A 12 -0.07 11.39 -3.74
N TRP A 13 -1.30 11.46 -3.22
CA TRP A 13 -1.64 12.36 -2.12
C TRP A 13 -1.45 11.71 -0.74
N ALA A 14 -1.76 10.41 -0.63
CA ALA A 14 -1.66 9.67 0.63
C ALA A 14 -0.23 9.31 1.02
N LEU A 15 0.66 9.10 0.04
CA LEU A 15 2.02 8.62 0.25
C LEU A 15 3.04 9.76 0.02
N PRO A 16 3.89 10.10 1.01
CA PRO A 16 4.85 11.21 0.90
C PRO A 16 5.82 11.08 -0.27
N ASP A 17 6.23 9.85 -0.61
CA ASP A 17 7.25 9.58 -1.62
C ASP A 17 6.68 9.51 -3.05
N GLU A 18 5.35 9.44 -3.21
CA GLU A 18 4.65 9.36 -4.50
C GLU A 18 4.03 10.69 -4.93
N ARG A 19 4.39 11.79 -4.25
CA ARG A 19 3.83 13.13 -4.51
C ARG A 19 4.01 13.56 -5.97
N SER A 20 2.95 14.13 -6.52
CA SER A 20 2.92 14.59 -7.90
C SER A 20 2.37 16.01 -8.01
N SER A 21 3.19 16.93 -8.53
CA SER A 21 2.77 18.30 -8.83
C SER A 21 1.59 18.39 -9.80
N ARG A 22 1.35 17.34 -10.60
CA ARG A 22 0.15 17.23 -11.45
C ARG A 22 -1.08 16.89 -10.61
N ALA A 23 -0.97 16.00 -9.64
CA ALA A 23 -2.06 15.64 -8.74
C ALA A 23 -2.46 16.81 -7.84
N ASP A 24 -1.47 17.49 -7.25
CA ASP A 24 -1.69 18.67 -6.39
C ASP A 24 -2.48 19.76 -7.11
N ARG A 25 -2.12 20.08 -8.36
CA ARG A 25 -2.85 21.09 -9.16
C ARG A 25 -4.29 20.73 -9.47
N ILE A 26 -4.62 19.45 -9.56
CA ILE A 26 -6.00 19.01 -9.79
C ILE A 26 -6.78 19.15 -8.48
N MET A 27 -6.17 18.80 -7.35
CA MET A 27 -6.75 19.01 -6.01
C MET A 27 -7.04 20.48 -5.71
N ASP A 28 -6.12 21.39 -6.02
CA ASP A 28 -6.29 22.84 -5.82
C ASP A 28 -7.48 23.44 -6.60
N ARG A 29 -7.96 22.72 -7.62
CA ARG A 29 -9.03 23.15 -8.52
C ARG A 29 -10.37 22.48 -8.21
N LEU A 30 -10.42 21.62 -7.19
CA LEU A 30 -11.64 20.88 -6.86
C LEU A 30 -12.69 21.79 -6.26
N ALA A 31 -13.89 21.73 -6.84
CA ALA A 31 -15.10 22.35 -6.31
C ALA A 31 -15.96 21.30 -5.60
N ALA A 32 -16.85 21.75 -4.70
CA ALA A 32 -17.73 20.86 -3.94
C ALA A 32 -18.70 20.07 -4.84
N GLU A 33 -19.05 20.61 -6.00
CA GLU A 33 -19.89 19.95 -7.01
C GLU A 33 -19.17 18.91 -7.88
N ASP A 34 -17.85 18.74 -7.74
CA ASP A 34 -17.08 17.78 -8.54
C ASP A 34 -17.41 16.33 -8.17
N ARG A 35 -17.45 15.46 -9.19
CA ARG A 35 -17.71 14.02 -9.03
C ARG A 35 -16.56 13.18 -9.56
N PHE A 36 -16.11 12.24 -8.73
CA PHE A 36 -15.06 11.30 -9.06
C PHE A 36 -15.59 9.88 -9.05
N TRP A 37 -15.42 9.21 -10.18
CA TRP A 37 -15.75 7.81 -10.34
C TRP A 37 -14.48 6.98 -10.24
N VAL A 38 -14.57 5.79 -9.66
CA VAL A 38 -13.42 4.88 -9.53
C VAL A 38 -13.80 3.48 -10.01
N PRO A 39 -12.85 2.72 -10.58
CA PRO A 39 -13.06 1.30 -10.85
C PRO A 39 -13.40 0.53 -9.57
N ALA A 40 -14.17 -0.55 -9.65
CA ALA A 40 -14.44 -1.39 -8.48
C ALA A 40 -13.16 -1.96 -7.85
N LEU A 41 -12.12 -2.20 -8.66
CA LEU A 41 -10.81 -2.69 -8.21
C LEU A 41 -10.02 -1.66 -7.40
N TRP A 42 -10.33 -0.37 -7.56
CA TRP A 42 -9.61 0.75 -6.93
C TRP A 42 -9.52 0.60 -5.41
N TRP A 43 -10.60 0.13 -4.77
CA TRP A 43 -10.62 -0.09 -3.32
C TRP A 43 -9.59 -1.11 -2.87
N TYR A 44 -9.42 -2.19 -3.65
CA TYR A 44 -8.42 -3.21 -3.35
C TYR A 44 -7.00 -2.69 -3.60
N GLU A 45 -6.79 -1.93 -4.67
CA GLU A 45 -5.48 -1.34 -4.97
C GLU A 45 -5.04 -0.37 -3.88
N VAL A 46 -5.89 0.60 -3.52
CA VAL A 46 -5.57 1.61 -2.51
C VAL A 46 -5.38 0.98 -1.14
N ALA A 47 -6.27 0.08 -0.72
CA ALA A 47 -6.13 -0.59 0.58
C ALA A 47 -4.86 -1.44 0.65
N ASN A 48 -4.56 -2.21 -0.40
CA ASN A 48 -3.35 -3.04 -0.45
C ASN A 48 -2.10 -2.16 -0.40
N VAL A 49 -2.00 -1.10 -1.20
CA VAL A 49 -0.82 -0.22 -1.21
C VAL A 49 -0.64 0.43 0.16
N LEU A 50 -1.68 0.97 0.78
CA LEU A 50 -1.55 1.61 2.10
C LEU A 50 -1.09 0.61 3.17
N LEU A 51 -1.65 -0.61 3.19
CA LEU A 51 -1.26 -1.66 4.13
C LEU A 51 0.18 -2.11 3.90
N ILE A 52 0.55 -2.41 2.64
CA ILE A 52 1.90 -2.86 2.27
C ILE A 52 2.93 -1.77 2.59
N GLN A 53 2.68 -0.51 2.22
CA GLN A 53 3.60 0.58 2.50
C GLN A 53 3.78 0.83 4.00
N SER A 54 2.72 0.64 4.81
CA SER A 54 2.85 0.74 6.26
C SER A 54 3.82 -0.30 6.84
N LEU A 55 3.74 -1.55 6.37
CA LEU A 55 4.63 -2.64 6.79
C LEU A 55 6.05 -2.46 6.23
N ALA A 56 6.16 -2.00 4.98
CA ALA A 56 7.43 -1.69 4.33
C ALA A 56 8.21 -0.63 5.13
N LEU A 57 7.54 0.45 5.52
CA LEU A 57 8.13 1.51 6.34
C LEU A 57 8.46 1.04 7.75
N ALA A 58 7.57 0.28 8.40
CA ALA A 58 7.76 -0.19 9.76
C ALA A 58 8.95 -1.16 9.90
N HIS A 59 9.19 -2.01 8.89
CA HIS A 59 10.22 -3.04 8.92
C HIS A 59 11.41 -2.78 7.98
N GLY A 60 11.41 -1.67 7.24
CA GLY A 60 12.45 -1.35 6.25
C GLY A 60 12.52 -2.36 5.10
N LEU A 61 11.36 -2.83 4.63
CA LEU A 61 11.22 -3.84 3.57
C LEU A 61 10.92 -3.20 2.21
N SER A 62 11.18 -3.94 1.13
CA SER A 62 10.60 -3.60 -0.18
C SER A 62 9.07 -3.77 -0.14
N ALA A 63 8.35 -3.09 -1.02
CA ALA A 63 6.91 -3.28 -1.14
C ALA A 63 6.54 -4.75 -1.44
N TYR A 64 7.38 -5.43 -2.22
CA TYR A 64 7.19 -6.84 -2.52
C TYR A 64 7.34 -7.72 -1.27
N ASP A 65 8.40 -7.54 -0.49
CA ASP A 65 8.62 -8.32 0.74
C ASP A 65 7.54 -8.03 1.80
N ALA A 66 7.14 -6.76 1.93
CA ALA A 66 6.04 -6.35 2.79
C ALA A 66 4.70 -6.98 2.36
N SER A 67 4.47 -7.19 1.06
CA SER A 67 3.28 -7.90 0.59
C SER A 67 3.25 -9.37 0.99
N CYS A 68 4.41 -10.04 0.98
CA CYS A 68 4.54 -11.41 1.48
C CYS A 68 4.32 -11.47 3.00
N LEU A 69 4.88 -10.51 3.74
CA LEU A 69 4.68 -10.39 5.19
C LEU A 69 3.21 -10.14 5.55
N GLU A 70 2.54 -9.21 4.87
CA GLU A 70 1.11 -8.94 5.02
C GLU A 70 0.29 -10.22 4.90
N LEU A 71 0.51 -10.96 3.82
CA LEU A 71 -0.26 -12.18 3.55
C LEU A 71 -0.02 -13.24 4.63
N ALA A 72 1.22 -13.39 5.09
CA ALA A 72 1.55 -14.33 6.16
C ALA A 72 0.87 -13.94 7.49
N ILE A 73 0.87 -12.67 7.84
CA ILE A 73 0.16 -12.14 9.03
C ILE A 73 -1.34 -12.40 8.92
N ARG A 74 -1.97 -12.00 7.80
CA ARG A 74 -3.42 -12.14 7.63
C ARG A 74 -3.91 -13.59 7.61
N LYS A 75 -3.06 -14.52 7.19
CA LYS A 75 -3.36 -15.95 7.16
C LYS A 75 -2.91 -16.69 8.42
N ASP A 76 -2.18 -16.04 9.31
CA ASP A 76 -1.53 -16.66 10.46
C ASP A 76 -0.67 -17.87 10.04
N LEU A 77 0.16 -17.66 9.01
CA LEU A 77 0.99 -18.71 8.42
C LEU A 77 2.49 -18.39 8.55
N PRO A 78 3.34 -19.43 8.67
CA PRO A 78 4.78 -19.27 8.56
C PRO A 78 5.23 -18.62 7.24
N LEU A 79 6.25 -17.77 7.29
CA LEU A 79 6.82 -17.12 6.11
C LEU A 79 8.15 -17.77 5.69
N ALA A 80 8.13 -18.52 4.58
CA ALA A 80 9.31 -19.18 4.04
C ALA A 80 10.07 -18.25 3.08
N THR A 81 11.26 -17.79 3.50
CA THR A 81 12.10 -16.89 2.71
C THR A 81 13.58 -17.11 3.02
N LEU A 82 14.45 -16.78 2.05
CA LEU A 82 15.90 -16.71 2.23
C LEU A 82 16.38 -15.29 2.60
N ASP A 83 15.47 -14.32 2.58
CA ASP A 83 15.76 -12.93 2.91
C ASP A 83 15.80 -12.74 4.44
N LYS A 84 16.95 -12.28 4.94
CA LYS A 84 17.19 -12.12 6.38
C LYS A 84 16.36 -10.98 6.99
N PRO A 85 16.28 -9.78 6.38
CA PRO A 85 15.35 -8.74 6.82
C PRO A 85 13.90 -9.22 6.94
N LEU A 86 13.39 -9.92 5.93
CA LEU A 86 12.01 -10.42 5.92
C LEU A 86 11.77 -11.51 6.98
N THR A 87 12.74 -12.40 7.19
CA THR A 87 12.69 -13.39 8.28
C THR A 87 12.62 -12.72 9.66
N LYS A 88 13.39 -11.64 9.85
CA LYS A 88 13.37 -10.86 11.09
C LYS A 88 12.01 -10.20 11.30
N ALA A 89 11.46 -9.55 10.26
CA ALA A 89 10.16 -8.91 10.32
C ALA A 89 9.03 -9.91 10.64
N ALA A 90 9.06 -11.10 10.05
CA ALA A 90 8.09 -12.17 10.36
C ALA A 90 8.14 -12.59 11.84
N LYS A 91 9.34 -12.71 12.43
CA LYS A 91 9.50 -13.03 13.86
C LYS A 91 9.00 -11.90 14.75
N GLU A 92 9.27 -10.64 14.40
CA GLU A 92 8.75 -9.47 15.12
C GLU A 92 7.23 -9.39 15.06
N ALA A 93 6.63 -9.84 13.94
CA ALA A 93 5.18 -9.95 13.78
C ALA A 93 4.57 -11.18 14.49
N GLY A 94 5.37 -11.99 15.19
CA GLY A 94 4.89 -13.13 15.97
C GLY A 94 4.65 -14.41 15.16
N LEU A 95 5.11 -14.47 13.90
CA LEU A 95 4.92 -15.63 13.04
C LEU A 95 5.89 -16.77 13.40
N THR A 96 5.39 -18.01 13.34
CA THR A 96 6.18 -19.23 13.58
C THR A 96 7.14 -19.54 12.43
N SER A 97 8.24 -20.25 12.71
CA SER A 97 9.19 -20.70 11.68
C SER A 97 8.55 -21.73 10.75
N PRO A 98 8.75 -21.62 9.42
CA PRO A 98 8.44 -22.70 8.50
C PRO A 98 9.56 -23.75 8.61
N ILE A 99 9.43 -24.62 9.62
CA ILE A 99 10.37 -25.71 9.94
C ILE A 99 11.65 -25.20 10.63
#